data_AF-W8W0B8-F1
#
_entry.id   AF-W8W0B8-F1
#
_cell.length_a   1.000
_cell.length_b   1.000
_cell.length_c   1.000
_cell.angle_alpha   90.00
_cell.angle_beta   90.00
_cell.angle_gamma   90.00
#
_symmetry.space_group_name_H-M   'P 1'
#
loop_
_entity.id
_entity.type
_entity.pdbx_description
1 polymer ?
#
loop_
_entity_poly.entity_id
_entity_poly.type
_entity_poly.pdbx_seq_one_letter_code
_entity_poly.pdbx_strand_id
1 'polypeptide(L)'
;MKPIELLKEVFNITNNDILWKNRNSSTDIIALDTDENIRFKLNSQGGRNIELMTFSQVGVSYRTIALVENNEIYLPKEFYEASNQINIRWFTKKELSEEHNIIIGAFSLKSLIYSMQGQDADYSSNNIDFEMVKAFDGTMQNFTKINENPFSISSMNILGLSNDGSLNGKPLVSFDFTNGNSGVNPTRTSHSFLVELVKKRLVEIYTIEQMP
;
A
#
# COMPACT_ATOMS: atom_id res chain seq x y z
N MET A 1 4.96 -6.31 13.83
CA MET A 1 4.07 -5.61 14.78
C MET A 1 2.66 -5.59 14.22
N LYS A 2 1.62 -5.66 15.05
CA LYS A 2 0.22 -5.58 14.59
C LYS A 2 -0.15 -4.12 14.28
N PRO A 3 -1.07 -3.85 13.33
CA PRO A 3 -1.47 -2.47 12.99
C PRO A 3 -1.89 -1.62 14.18
N ILE A 4 -2.61 -2.21 15.14
CA ILE A 4 -3.07 -1.53 16.35
C ILE A 4 -1.94 -1.07 17.27
N GLU A 5 -0.84 -1.82 17.36
CA GLU A 5 0.31 -1.48 18.20
C GLU A 5 1.05 -0.29 17.58
N LEU A 6 1.27 -0.34 16.28
CA LEU A 6 1.90 0.75 15.51
C LEU A 6 1.11 2.06 15.65
N LEU A 7 -0.21 2.00 15.50
CA LEU A 7 -1.06 3.18 15.63
C LEU A 7 -1.07 3.76 17.06
N LYS A 8 -0.89 2.93 18.10
CA LYS A 8 -0.79 3.42 19.48
C LYS A 8 0.50 4.20 19.71
N GLU A 9 1.61 3.80 19.07
CA GLU A 9 2.86 4.57 19.10
C GLU A 9 2.71 5.88 18.34
N VAL A 10 2.19 5.83 17.10
CA VAL A 10 1.99 7.02 16.26
C VAL A 10 1.05 8.03 16.89
N PHE A 11 -0.06 7.58 17.49
CA PHE A 11 -1.09 8.44 18.06
C PHE A 11 -1.07 8.41 19.59
N ASN A 12 0.12 8.38 20.19
CA ASN A 12 0.28 8.70 21.60
C ASN A 12 0.03 10.20 21.86
N ILE A 13 0.00 10.62 23.13
CA ILE A 13 -0.35 12.01 23.50
C ILE A 13 0.64 13.01 22.88
N THR A 14 1.94 12.75 23.02
CA THR A 14 3.02 13.61 22.51
C THR A 14 2.97 13.72 20.98
N ASN A 15 2.86 12.58 20.29
CA ASN A 15 2.90 12.52 18.83
C ASN A 15 1.67 13.12 18.19
N ASN A 16 0.49 12.94 18.79
CA ASN A 16 -0.68 13.70 18.39
C ASN A 16 -0.30 15.20 18.29
N ASP A 17 0.20 15.82 19.37
CA ASP A 17 0.50 17.26 19.39
C ASP A 17 1.50 17.65 18.30
N ILE A 18 2.53 16.82 18.09
CA ILE A 18 3.54 17.02 17.04
C ILE A 18 2.88 17.00 15.66
N LEU A 19 2.08 15.97 15.36
CA LEU A 19 1.38 15.81 14.08
C LEU A 19 0.48 17.02 13.80
N TRP A 20 -0.32 17.44 14.79
CA TRP A 20 -1.24 18.57 14.62
C TRP A 20 -0.52 19.90 14.38
N LYS A 21 0.50 20.22 15.19
CA LYS A 21 1.26 21.46 15.04
C LYS A 21 2.00 21.53 13.69
N ASN A 22 2.41 20.39 13.16
CA ASN A 22 3.24 20.31 11.97
C ASN A 22 2.52 19.85 10.70
N ARG A 23 1.19 19.67 10.73
CA ARG A 23 0.42 19.14 9.59
C ARG A 23 0.63 19.90 8.26
N ASN A 24 0.90 21.20 8.35
CA ASN A 24 1.19 22.08 7.19
C ASN A 24 2.64 22.56 7.15
N SER A 25 3.55 21.94 7.92
CA SER A 25 4.96 22.31 7.94
C SER A 25 5.64 21.99 6.60
N SER A 26 6.57 22.84 6.16
CA SER A 26 7.44 22.60 5.01
C SER A 26 8.72 21.82 5.35
N THR A 27 8.96 21.52 6.62
CA THR A 27 10.11 20.70 7.04
C THR A 27 9.99 19.31 6.45
N ASP A 28 11.01 18.82 5.75
CA ASP A 28 10.90 17.57 5.01
C ASP A 28 10.55 16.36 5.91
N ILE A 29 11.32 16.15 6.98
CA ILE A 29 11.12 15.06 7.94
C ILE A 29 10.95 15.64 9.33
N ILE A 30 9.95 15.15 10.04
CA ILE A 30 9.69 15.47 11.44
C ILE A 30 9.70 14.16 12.21
N ALA A 31 10.54 14.11 13.25
CA ALA A 31 10.65 12.96 14.12
C ALA A 31 9.39 12.82 14.99
N LEU A 32 8.99 11.57 15.23
CA LEU A 32 7.97 11.22 16.20
C LEU A 32 8.65 10.49 17.36
N ASP A 33 8.05 10.58 18.54
CA ASP A 33 8.46 9.87 19.75
C ASP A 33 7.89 8.44 19.68
N THR A 34 8.59 7.57 18.96
CA THR A 34 8.22 6.16 18.70
C THR A 34 9.44 5.25 18.86
N ASP A 35 9.21 4.02 19.30
CA ASP A 35 10.28 3.00 19.36
C ASP A 35 10.57 2.46 17.96
N GLU A 36 9.53 2.36 17.13
CA GLU A 36 9.64 2.02 15.72
C GLU A 36 10.22 3.17 14.89
N ASN A 37 10.82 2.83 13.74
CA ASN A 37 11.36 3.82 12.81
C ASN A 37 10.25 4.52 12.01
N ILE A 38 9.49 5.38 12.67
CA ILE A 38 8.37 6.11 12.08
C ILE A 38 8.74 7.57 11.86
N ARG A 39 8.43 8.08 10.67
CA ARG A 39 8.67 9.47 10.31
C ARG A 39 7.43 10.17 9.82
N PHE A 40 7.35 11.48 10.07
CA PHE A 40 6.33 12.34 9.47
C PHE A 40 6.93 13.11 8.29
N LYS A 41 6.71 12.62 7.08
CA LYS A 41 7.38 13.00 5.83
C LYS A 41 6.51 13.92 4.96
N LEU A 42 7.06 15.03 4.47
CA LEU A 42 6.40 15.87 3.47
C LEU A 42 6.34 15.15 2.12
N ASN A 43 5.17 15.17 1.47
CA ASN A 43 4.99 14.65 0.11
C ASN A 43 4.96 15.76 -0.94
N SER A 44 5.04 15.35 -2.21
CA SER A 44 5.13 16.28 -3.35
C SER A 44 3.88 17.16 -3.55
N GLN A 45 2.76 16.80 -2.92
CA GLN A 45 1.49 17.52 -3.00
C GLN A 45 1.25 18.45 -1.80
N GLY A 46 2.21 18.56 -0.88
CA GLY A 46 2.11 19.41 0.31
C GLY A 46 1.42 18.76 1.51
N GLY A 47 0.83 17.57 1.34
CA GLY A 47 0.39 16.73 2.45
C GLY A 47 1.57 16.05 3.14
N ARG A 48 1.31 15.39 4.28
CA ARG A 48 2.36 14.70 5.04
C ARG A 48 1.99 13.25 5.33
N ASN A 49 2.91 12.35 5.04
CA ASN A 49 2.76 10.92 5.29
C ASN A 49 3.38 10.56 6.63
N ILE A 50 2.67 9.75 7.42
CA ILE A 50 3.26 9.01 8.53
C ILE A 50 3.75 7.69 7.95
N GLU A 51 5.06 7.51 7.86
CA GLU A 51 5.69 6.36 7.18
C GLU A 51 6.45 5.48 8.19
N LEU A 52 6.20 4.18 8.15
CA LEU A 52 7.04 3.16 8.79
C LEU A 52 8.21 2.82 7.87
N MET A 53 9.42 2.89 8.40
CA MET A 53 10.64 2.44 7.75
C MET A 53 10.98 1.02 8.21
N THR A 54 11.06 0.09 7.27
CA THR A 54 11.47 -1.29 7.56
C THR A 54 12.83 -1.55 6.94
N PHE A 55 13.76 -2.08 7.75
CA PHE A 55 15.08 -2.51 7.29
C PHE A 55 15.07 -4.02 7.06
N SER A 56 15.58 -4.43 5.91
CA SER A 56 15.72 -5.84 5.54
C SER A 56 17.13 -6.10 5.00
N GLN A 57 17.48 -7.37 4.83
CA GLN A 57 18.76 -7.77 4.23
C GLN A 57 18.91 -7.28 2.78
N VAL A 58 17.81 -6.96 2.10
CA VAL A 58 17.80 -6.53 0.69
C VAL A 58 17.63 -5.02 0.53
N GLY A 59 17.54 -4.27 1.63
CA GLY A 59 17.41 -2.80 1.64
C GLY A 59 16.28 -2.29 2.53
N VAL A 60 15.80 -1.08 2.23
CA VAL A 60 14.83 -0.33 3.06
C VAL A 60 13.47 -0.23 2.35
N SER A 61 12.38 -0.44 3.08
CA SER A 61 11.02 -0.14 2.62
C SER A 61 10.37 0.99 3.43
N TYR A 62 9.53 1.76 2.76
CA TYR A 62 8.75 2.85 3.34
C TYR A 62 7.27 2.59 3.11
N ARG A 63 6.54 2.29 4.17
CA ARG A 63 5.11 2.01 4.13
C ARG A 63 4.33 3.15 4.78
N THR A 64 3.41 3.78 4.04
CA THR A 64 2.54 4.80 4.63
C THR A 64 1.50 4.16 5.56
N ILE A 65 1.48 4.62 6.81
CA ILE A 65 0.49 4.30 7.84
C ILE A 65 -0.73 5.21 7.68
N ALA A 66 -0.48 6.51 7.45
CA ALA A 66 -1.52 7.51 7.30
C ALA A 66 -1.04 8.69 6.45
N LEU A 67 -1.97 9.33 5.74
CA LEU A 67 -1.76 10.60 5.04
C LEU A 67 -2.51 11.71 5.78
N VAL A 68 -1.80 12.76 6.16
CA VAL A 68 -2.34 13.95 6.81
C VAL A 68 -2.47 15.06 5.76
N GLU A 69 -3.69 15.55 5.58
CA GLU A 69 -3.99 16.71 4.73
C GLU A 69 -4.87 17.68 5.52
N ASN A 70 -4.30 18.84 5.88
CA ASN A 70 -4.97 19.83 6.71
C ASN A 70 -5.47 19.22 8.03
N ASN A 71 -6.79 19.15 8.23
CA ASN A 71 -7.41 18.65 9.45
C ASN A 71 -7.91 17.19 9.30
N GLU A 72 -7.54 16.52 8.23
CA GLU A 72 -8.01 15.19 7.89
C GLU A 72 -6.84 14.20 7.91
N ILE A 73 -7.13 12.98 8.34
CA ILE A 73 -6.20 11.87 8.30
C ILE A 73 -6.81 10.71 7.52
N TYR A 74 -6.18 10.41 6.39
CA TYR A 74 -6.56 9.34 5.49
C TYR A 74 -5.75 8.09 5.82
N LEU A 75 -6.44 6.99 6.05
CA LEU A 75 -5.86 5.73 6.48
C LEU A 75 -6.09 4.65 5.41
N PRO A 76 -5.06 3.88 5.01
CA PRO A 76 -5.27 2.62 4.32
C PRO A 76 -6.16 1.68 5.15
N LYS A 77 -6.93 0.83 4.48
CA LYS A 77 -7.95 -0.05 5.08
C LYS A 77 -7.47 -0.78 6.33
N GLU A 78 -6.30 -1.42 6.26
CA GLU A 78 -5.70 -2.15 7.40
C GLU A 78 -5.53 -1.28 8.65
N PHE A 79 -5.13 -0.02 8.47
CA PHE A 79 -4.94 0.93 9.56
C PHE A 79 -6.24 1.63 9.94
N TYR A 80 -7.15 1.87 9.00
CA TYR A 80 -8.45 2.48 9.29
C TYR A 80 -9.26 1.60 10.24
N GLU A 81 -9.36 0.30 9.95
CA GLU A 81 -10.06 -0.66 10.79
C GLU A 81 -9.47 -0.72 12.21
N ALA A 82 -8.13 -0.74 12.33
CA ALA A 82 -7.44 -0.72 13.62
C ALA A 82 -7.61 0.62 14.37
N SER A 83 -7.71 1.74 13.65
CA SER A 83 -7.86 3.09 14.24
C SER A 83 -9.17 3.28 15.00
N ASN A 84 -10.17 2.43 14.81
CA ASN A 84 -11.45 2.50 15.51
C ASN A 84 -11.30 2.28 17.02
N GLN A 85 -10.20 1.69 17.46
CA GLN A 85 -9.88 1.44 18.86
C GLN A 85 -8.93 2.49 19.46
N ILE A 86 -8.59 3.55 18.70
CA ILE A 86 -7.59 4.55 19.08
C ILE A 86 -8.18 5.95 18.93
N ASN A 87 -7.82 6.82 19.88
CA ASN A 87 -8.16 8.23 19.81
C ASN A 87 -7.09 9.00 19.03
N ILE A 88 -7.40 9.36 17.78
CA ILE A 88 -6.60 10.27 16.97
C ILE A 88 -7.15 11.68 17.18
N ARG A 89 -6.43 12.51 17.95
CA ARG A 89 -6.94 13.83 18.39
C ARG A 89 -6.89 14.86 17.26
N TRP A 90 -7.85 15.78 17.26
CA TRP A 90 -8.00 16.94 16.35
C TRP A 90 -8.19 16.63 14.86
N PHE A 91 -7.94 15.41 14.40
CA PHE A 91 -8.13 15.00 13.02
C PHE A 91 -9.48 14.33 12.78
N THR A 92 -10.09 14.62 11.64
CA THR A 92 -11.18 13.80 11.10
C THR A 92 -10.58 12.57 10.41
N LYS A 93 -10.90 11.38 10.93
CA LYS A 93 -10.46 10.10 10.33
C LYS A 93 -11.26 9.81 9.06
N LYS A 94 -10.56 9.42 8.00
CA LYS A 94 -11.14 8.96 6.74
C LYS A 94 -10.43 7.69 6.27
N GLU A 95 -11.20 6.76 5.72
CA GLU A 95 -10.62 5.67 4.94
C GLU A 95 -10.26 6.18 3.54
N LEU A 96 -9.21 5.62 2.93
CA LEU A 96 -8.98 5.76 1.50
C LEU A 96 -10.08 5.05 0.69
N SER A 97 -10.27 5.42 -0.58
CA SER A 97 -11.24 4.73 -1.43
C SER A 97 -10.84 3.26 -1.64
N GLU A 98 -11.83 2.43 -2.00
CA GLU A 98 -11.63 1.02 -2.33
C GLU A 98 -10.51 0.85 -3.38
N GLU A 99 -10.54 1.64 -4.46
CA GLU A 99 -9.56 1.57 -5.54
C GLU A 99 -8.15 1.90 -5.05
N HIS A 100 -8.02 2.93 -4.20
CA HIS A 100 -6.74 3.26 -3.59
C HIS A 100 -6.23 2.13 -2.70
N ASN A 101 -7.10 1.51 -1.90
CA ASN A 101 -6.72 0.39 -1.06
C ASN A 101 -6.30 -0.85 -1.86
N ILE A 102 -6.99 -1.14 -2.97
CA ILE A 102 -6.63 -2.22 -3.90
C ILE A 102 -5.23 -1.99 -4.47
N ILE A 103 -4.94 -0.78 -4.97
CA ILE A 103 -3.61 -0.48 -5.54
C ILE A 103 -2.52 -0.53 -4.46
N ILE A 104 -2.77 -0.01 -3.26
CA ILE A 104 -1.83 -0.11 -2.14
C ILE A 104 -1.50 -1.58 -1.83
N GLY A 105 -2.52 -2.44 -1.77
CA GLY A 105 -2.33 -3.88 -1.54
C GLY A 105 -1.59 -4.57 -2.69
N ALA A 106 -1.90 -4.22 -3.94
CA ALA A 106 -1.34 -4.85 -5.13
C ALA A 106 0.14 -4.52 -5.38
N PHE A 107 0.62 -3.38 -4.89
CA PHE A 107 2.02 -2.93 -4.96
C PHE A 107 2.77 -3.08 -3.62
N SER A 108 2.28 -3.96 -2.75
CA SER A 108 2.89 -4.22 -1.44
C SER A 108 4.14 -5.10 -1.52
N LEU A 109 4.94 -5.10 -0.43
CA LEU A 109 6.17 -5.91 -0.37
C LEU A 109 5.85 -7.39 -0.53
N LYS A 110 4.69 -7.77 0.01
CA LYS A 110 4.17 -9.13 -0.07
C LYS A 110 3.93 -9.54 -1.53
N SER A 111 3.31 -8.67 -2.34
CA SER A 111 3.12 -8.90 -3.77
C SER A 111 4.46 -9.09 -4.50
N LEU A 112 5.45 -8.25 -4.19
CA LEU A 112 6.80 -8.37 -4.73
C LEU A 112 7.44 -9.71 -4.36
N ILE A 113 7.42 -10.10 -3.08
CA ILE A 113 8.00 -11.37 -2.61
C ILE A 113 7.36 -12.56 -3.31
N TYR A 114 6.03 -12.63 -3.41
CA TYR A 114 5.35 -13.72 -4.11
C TYR A 114 5.70 -13.76 -5.59
N SER A 115 5.77 -12.59 -6.25
CA SER A 115 6.16 -12.53 -7.66
C SER A 115 7.59 -13.04 -7.91
N MET A 116 8.53 -12.79 -6.98
CA MET A 116 9.91 -13.30 -7.08
C MET A 116 10.00 -14.82 -6.87
N GLN A 117 9.05 -15.42 -6.13
CA GLN A 117 8.98 -16.88 -5.99
C GLN A 117 8.51 -17.57 -7.27
N GLY A 118 7.85 -16.82 -8.17
CA GLY A 118 7.49 -17.29 -9.52
C GLY A 118 6.44 -18.40 -9.54
N GLN A 119 5.57 -18.43 -8.51
CA GLN A 119 4.52 -19.44 -8.33
C GLN A 119 3.15 -18.78 -8.13
N ASP A 120 2.10 -19.48 -8.53
CA ASP A 120 0.73 -19.06 -8.29
C ASP A 120 0.45 -19.06 -6.78
N ALA A 121 -0.20 -18.00 -6.29
CA ALA A 121 -0.42 -17.83 -4.86
C ALA A 121 -1.65 -16.96 -4.55
N ASP A 122 -2.45 -17.41 -3.60
CA ASP A 122 -3.44 -16.59 -2.91
C ASP A 122 -2.78 -15.87 -1.72
N TYR A 123 -3.02 -14.57 -1.57
CA TYR A 123 -2.53 -13.83 -0.42
C TYR A 123 -3.38 -12.61 -0.07
N SER A 124 -3.29 -12.14 1.17
CA SER A 124 -3.97 -10.93 1.63
C SER A 124 -2.97 -9.80 1.91
N SER A 125 -3.29 -8.57 1.50
CA SER A 125 -2.50 -7.36 1.74
C SER A 125 -3.42 -6.15 1.90
N ASN A 126 -3.14 -5.26 2.86
CA ASN A 126 -4.00 -4.11 3.19
C ASN A 126 -5.49 -4.52 3.41
N ASN A 127 -5.72 -5.69 4.03
CA ASN A 127 -7.04 -6.31 4.25
C ASN A 127 -7.87 -6.51 2.95
N ILE A 128 -7.18 -6.82 1.85
CA ILE A 128 -7.77 -7.20 0.57
C ILE A 128 -7.09 -8.47 0.09
N ASP A 129 -7.87 -9.39 -0.47
CA ASP A 129 -7.39 -10.66 -0.98
C ASP A 129 -7.02 -10.54 -2.46
N PHE A 130 -5.90 -11.15 -2.81
CA PHE A 130 -5.29 -11.11 -4.13
C PHE A 130 -4.92 -12.51 -4.61
N GLU A 131 -4.89 -12.65 -5.92
CA GLU A 131 -4.43 -13.83 -6.63
C GLU A 131 -3.23 -13.45 -7.51
N MET A 132 -2.12 -14.16 -7.33
CA MET A 132 -0.94 -14.08 -8.16
C MET A 132 -0.94 -15.26 -9.13
N VAL A 133 -0.80 -14.99 -10.42
CA VAL A 133 -0.82 -16.00 -11.48
C VAL A 133 0.37 -15.84 -12.41
N LYS A 134 1.04 -16.94 -12.75
CA LYS A 134 2.09 -16.99 -13.76
C LYS A 134 1.48 -17.08 -15.16
N ALA A 135 1.74 -16.07 -15.98
CA ALA A 135 1.37 -16.08 -17.39
C ALA A 135 2.26 -17.04 -18.20
N PHE A 136 1.81 -17.40 -19.40
CA PHE A 136 2.55 -18.30 -20.30
C PHE A 136 3.92 -17.77 -20.72
N ASP A 137 4.10 -16.45 -20.73
CA ASP A 137 5.38 -15.78 -21.02
C ASP A 137 6.33 -15.77 -19.80
N GLY A 138 5.89 -16.32 -18.66
CA GLY A 138 6.66 -16.38 -17.42
C GLY A 138 6.51 -15.16 -16.52
N THR A 139 5.81 -14.11 -16.96
CA THR A 139 5.52 -12.95 -16.11
C THR A 139 4.53 -13.31 -15.00
N MET A 140 4.67 -12.68 -13.83
CA MET A 140 3.70 -12.83 -12.75
C MET A 140 2.66 -11.70 -12.84
N GLN A 141 1.38 -12.02 -12.74
CA GLN A 141 0.27 -11.07 -12.80
C GLN A 141 -0.55 -11.14 -11.52
N ASN A 142 -0.89 -9.97 -11.00
CA ASN A 142 -1.63 -9.83 -9.75
C ASN A 142 -3.05 -9.30 -10.00
N PHE A 143 -4.04 -9.93 -9.38
CA PHE A 143 -5.47 -9.64 -9.51
C PHE A 143 -6.09 -9.46 -8.12
N THR A 144 -7.06 -8.55 -7.98
CA THR A 144 -7.94 -8.57 -6.80
C THR A 144 -8.84 -9.80 -6.88
N LYS A 145 -8.88 -10.59 -5.82
CA LYS A 145 -9.77 -11.74 -5.73
C LYS A 145 -11.22 -11.26 -5.57
N ILE A 146 -12.10 -11.72 -6.46
CA ILE A 146 -13.53 -11.49 -6.28
C ILE A 146 -14.04 -12.57 -5.33
N ASN A 147 -14.58 -12.17 -4.18
CA ASN A 147 -15.31 -13.07 -3.28
C ASN A 147 -16.66 -13.43 -3.91
N GLU A 148 -16.64 -14.18 -5.00
CA GLU A 148 -17.81 -14.87 -5.54
C GLU A 148 -17.78 -16.32 -5.08
N ASN A 149 -18.98 -16.82 -4.75
CA ASN A 149 -19.31 -18.16 -4.28
C ASN A 149 -18.31 -19.27 -4.71
N PRO A 150 -17.88 -20.18 -3.82
CA PRO A 150 -16.90 -21.25 -4.10
C PRO A 150 -17.31 -22.29 -5.16
N PHE A 151 -18.45 -22.10 -5.84
CA PHE A 151 -18.91 -22.87 -6.99
C PHE A 151 -18.65 -22.22 -8.35
N SER A 152 -18.04 -21.02 -8.39
CA SER A 152 -17.55 -20.45 -9.66
C SER A 152 -16.15 -20.99 -9.93
N ILE A 153 -16.09 -22.15 -10.58
CA ILE A 153 -14.85 -22.74 -11.09
C ILE A 153 -14.29 -21.77 -12.15
N SER A 154 -13.39 -20.88 -11.73
CA SER A 154 -12.03 -20.68 -12.25
C SER A 154 -11.76 -21.21 -13.66
N SER A 155 -12.57 -20.79 -14.63
CA SER A 155 -12.39 -21.07 -16.03
C SER A 155 -12.91 -19.87 -16.81
N MET A 156 -11.97 -18.99 -17.15
CA MET A 156 -12.16 -17.92 -18.13
C MET A 156 -13.24 -16.88 -17.81
N ASN A 157 -13.04 -16.07 -16.76
CA ASN A 157 -13.47 -14.66 -16.82
C ASN A 157 -12.35 -13.73 -17.35
N ILE A 158 -11.36 -14.30 -18.05
CA ILE A 158 -10.35 -13.57 -18.82
C ILE A 158 -11.00 -12.74 -19.96
N LEU A 159 -12.25 -13.04 -20.35
CA LEU A 159 -12.99 -12.33 -21.40
C LEU A 159 -14.15 -11.47 -20.88
N GLY A 160 -14.36 -11.42 -19.57
CA GLY A 160 -15.36 -10.56 -18.93
C GLY A 160 -14.80 -9.17 -18.70
N LEU A 161 -14.75 -8.33 -19.74
CA LEU A 161 -14.67 -6.87 -19.58
C LEU A 161 -15.96 -6.41 -18.87
N SER A 162 -16.00 -6.54 -17.55
CA SER A 162 -16.90 -5.72 -16.75
C SER A 162 -16.44 -4.28 -16.93
N ASN A 163 -17.17 -3.55 -17.78
CA ASN A 163 -17.09 -2.09 -17.95
C ASN A 163 -17.59 -1.32 -16.71
N ASP A 164 -17.76 -2.02 -15.59
CA ASP A 164 -17.76 -1.43 -14.27
C ASP A 164 -16.36 -0.81 -14.04
N GLY A 165 -16.30 0.46 -13.64
CA GLY A 165 -15.04 1.14 -13.30
C GLY A 165 -14.24 0.49 -12.15
N SER A 166 -14.72 -0.60 -11.55
CA SER A 166 -14.06 -1.34 -10.49
C SER A 166 -12.78 -2.05 -10.96
N LEU A 167 -11.82 -2.15 -10.04
CA LEU A 167 -10.56 -2.87 -10.20
C LEU A 167 -10.69 -4.39 -9.94
N ASN A 168 -11.88 -4.86 -9.58
CA ASN A 168 -12.12 -6.23 -9.14
C ASN A 168 -11.95 -7.24 -10.28
N GLY A 169 -11.18 -8.31 -10.04
CA GLY A 169 -10.88 -9.35 -11.02
C GLY A 169 -10.07 -8.90 -12.23
N LYS A 170 -9.61 -7.64 -12.27
CA LYS A 170 -8.78 -7.10 -13.36
C LYS A 170 -7.30 -7.25 -13.01
N PRO A 171 -6.43 -7.45 -14.01
CA PRO A 171 -4.99 -7.47 -13.77
C PRO A 171 -4.55 -6.07 -13.32
N LEU A 172 -3.84 -5.98 -12.21
CA LEU A 172 -3.42 -4.73 -11.57
C LEU A 172 -1.95 -4.44 -11.81
N VAL A 173 -1.10 -5.46 -11.70
CA VAL A 173 0.35 -5.34 -11.78
C VAL A 173 0.90 -6.54 -12.51
N SER A 174 1.89 -6.30 -13.38
CA SER A 174 2.72 -7.32 -13.99
C SER A 174 4.14 -7.19 -13.46
N PHE A 175 4.73 -8.31 -13.05
CA PHE A 175 6.09 -8.43 -12.58
C PHE A 175 6.89 -9.25 -13.60
N ASP A 176 7.92 -8.63 -14.17
CA ASP A 176 8.88 -9.29 -15.05
C ASP A 176 10.21 -9.39 -14.30
N PHE A 177 10.66 -10.61 -14.02
CA PHE A 177 11.98 -10.91 -13.45
C PHE A 177 12.75 -11.89 -14.35
N THR A 178 12.39 -11.98 -15.63
CA THR A 178 12.95 -12.95 -16.56
C THR A 178 14.15 -12.39 -17.33
N ASN A 179 15.12 -13.26 -17.65
CA ASN A 179 16.18 -12.98 -18.62
C ASN A 179 16.98 -11.67 -18.40
N GLY A 180 17.24 -11.29 -17.15
CA GLY A 180 18.01 -10.09 -16.81
C GLY A 180 17.21 -8.78 -16.85
N ASN A 181 15.90 -8.84 -17.15
CA ASN A 181 14.98 -7.73 -16.97
C ASN A 181 14.26 -7.87 -15.62
N SER A 182 14.15 -6.75 -14.91
CA SER A 182 13.42 -6.65 -13.65
C SER A 182 12.51 -5.43 -13.71
N GLY A 183 11.20 -5.62 -13.60
CA GLY A 183 10.22 -4.55 -13.70
C GLY A 183 8.92 -4.85 -12.99
N VAL A 184 8.40 -3.83 -12.29
CA VAL A 184 7.05 -3.83 -11.70
C VAL A 184 6.21 -2.84 -12.49
N ASN A 185 5.29 -3.34 -13.30
CA ASN A 185 4.58 -2.54 -14.30
C ASN A 185 3.09 -2.47 -13.94
N PRO A 186 2.51 -1.26 -13.76
CA PRO A 186 1.06 -1.12 -13.71
C PRO A 186 0.44 -1.57 -15.03
N THR A 187 -0.75 -2.14 -14.97
CA THR A 187 -1.58 -2.34 -16.15
C THR A 187 -2.27 -1.04 -16.57
N ARG A 188 -2.89 -1.05 -17.75
CA ARG A 188 -3.73 0.08 -18.20
C ARG A 188 -4.83 0.43 -17.19
N THR A 189 -5.34 -0.56 -16.48
CA THR A 189 -6.42 -0.42 -15.49
C THR A 189 -5.95 0.31 -14.22
N SER A 190 -4.74 -0.01 -13.74
CA SER A 190 -4.22 0.54 -12.47
C SER A 190 -3.41 1.82 -12.64
N HIS A 191 -2.97 2.14 -13.86
CA HIS A 191 -1.99 3.20 -14.11
C HIS A 191 -2.41 4.58 -13.56
N SER A 192 -3.64 5.03 -13.82
CA SER A 192 -4.11 6.35 -13.36
C SER A 192 -4.12 6.46 -11.84
N PHE A 193 -4.58 5.41 -11.16
CA PHE A 193 -4.61 5.34 -9.71
C PHE A 193 -3.19 5.31 -9.13
N LEU A 194 -2.29 4.50 -9.71
CA LEU A 194 -0.91 4.43 -9.28
C LEU A 194 -0.22 5.80 -9.36
N VAL A 195 -0.41 6.54 -10.47
CA VAL A 195 0.20 7.87 -10.65
C VAL A 195 -0.26 8.85 -9.58
N GLU A 196 -1.52 8.81 -9.17
CA GLU A 196 -2.00 9.63 -8.04
C GLU A 196 -1.34 9.21 -6.72
N LEU A 197 -1.35 7.91 -6.42
CA LEU A 197 -0.84 7.38 -5.16
C LEU A 197 0.66 7.59 -4.99
N VAL A 198 1.44 7.50 -6.07
CA VAL A 198 2.89 7.78 -6.07
C VAL A 198 3.18 9.23 -5.68
N LYS A 199 2.42 10.20 -6.21
CA LYS A 199 2.58 11.63 -5.85
C LYS A 199 2.35 11.87 -4.37
N LYS A 200 1.38 11.14 -3.80
CA LYS A 200 1.02 11.17 -2.37
C LYS A 200 1.82 10.18 -1.52
N ARG A 201 2.79 9.45 -2.09
CA ARG A 201 3.62 8.43 -1.41
C ARG A 201 2.80 7.36 -0.68
N LEU A 202 1.63 7.01 -1.22
CA LEU A 202 0.72 6.04 -0.62
C LEU A 202 1.07 4.58 -0.96
N VAL A 203 1.74 4.36 -2.10
CA VAL A 203 2.31 3.06 -2.44
C VAL A 203 3.63 2.86 -1.68
N GLU A 204 3.86 1.65 -1.21
CA GLU A 204 5.08 1.30 -0.49
C GLU A 204 6.31 1.45 -1.43
N ILE A 205 7.35 2.12 -0.93
CA ILE A 205 8.56 2.44 -1.68
C ILE A 205 9.67 1.54 -1.20
N TYR A 206 10.40 0.94 -2.13
CA TYR A 206 11.55 0.08 -1.83
C TYR A 206 12.82 0.68 -2.42
N THR A 207 13.87 0.66 -1.63
CA THR A 207 15.24 0.86 -2.10
C THR A 207 15.97 -0.46 -1.93
N ILE A 208 16.21 -1.15 -3.05
CA ILE A 208 17.02 -2.36 -3.08
C ILE A 208 18.49 -1.92 -3.10
N GLU A 209 19.21 -2.20 -2.02
CA GLU A 209 20.65 -2.02 -2.02
C GLU A 209 21.24 -3.23 -2.73
N GLN A 210 21.85 -3.03 -3.91
CA GLN A 210 22.65 -4.08 -4.53
C GLN A 210 23.78 -4.41 -3.55
N MET A 211 23.80 -5.64 -3.03
CA MET A 211 24.98 -6.12 -2.31
C MET A 211 26.16 -6.09 -3.29
N PRO A 212 27.32 -5.56 -2.87
CA PRO A 212 28.52 -5.51 -3.70
C PRO A 212 29.00 -6.90 -4.15
#